data_AF-A0A212JPN5-F1
#
_entry.id   AF-A0A212JPN5-F1
#
_cell.length_a   1.000
_cell.length_b   1.000
_cell.length_c   1.000
_cell.angle_alpha   90.00
_cell.angle_beta   90.00
_cell.angle_gamma   90.00
#
_symmetry.space_group_name_H-M   'P 1'
#
loop_
_entity.id
_entity.type
_entity.pdbx_description
1 polymer ?
#
loop_
_entity_poly.entity_id
_entity_poly.type
_entity_poly.pdbx_seq_one_letter_code
_entity_poly.pdbx_strand_id
1 'polypeptide(L)'
;MTKYIFIFFCIILIPSCTVTNLVSIEVREPALISFENPQQKNIVIVNNSASQSSEGVEANGEALKDSSVMPTDTAKAIFTSSLRQYLSEENYFSKVELYPYPTNGGAANEVRSLSARKVQTICKEQNADVLLSLDLFIASASLESVNVEYFNNYSILSSQIGVLLKAYSLDGSLLAPPIAYVDSLFRESSVSWNNMKNNIPEINDLVTEITMKAADAVTSSIVPSWKTDNRWYYSDSSKGMREATKMVLAGKWQEAADIWSELYDKEKNTNKKIRLASNIALANENLDDIENALAWINIAYDLLPQKSNSDLASQVFFYKETLTKRNLDKNKLYKQLGIDPPVNEDYDIEKEATE
;
A
#
# COMPACT_ATOMS: atom_id res chain seq x y z
N MET A 1 -44.52 58.99 31.96
CA MET A 1 -44.47 57.85 31.03
C MET A 1 -43.10 57.22 31.11
N THR A 2 -43.01 56.04 31.71
CA THR A 2 -41.76 55.33 32.00
C THR A 2 -41.29 54.62 30.71
N LYS A 3 -40.12 54.99 30.19
CA LYS A 3 -39.51 54.33 29.03
C LYS A 3 -38.71 53.12 29.53
N TYR A 4 -39.17 51.92 29.20
CA TYR A 4 -38.40 50.70 29.38
C TYR A 4 -37.46 50.51 28.18
N ILE A 5 -36.16 50.51 28.44
CA ILE A 5 -35.13 50.16 27.45
C ILE A 5 -34.94 48.65 27.55
N PHE A 6 -35.41 47.91 26.55
CA PHE A 6 -35.13 46.49 26.40
C PHE A 6 -33.76 46.34 25.73
N ILE A 7 -32.75 45.89 26.48
CA ILE A 7 -31.43 45.55 25.94
C ILE A 7 -31.51 44.10 25.45
N PHE A 8 -31.48 43.91 24.13
CA PHE A 8 -31.44 42.60 23.50
C PHE A 8 -30.00 42.06 23.58
N PHE A 9 -29.75 41.10 24.47
CA PHE A 9 -28.47 40.43 24.60
C PHE A 9 -28.35 39.39 23.47
N CYS A 10 -27.74 39.77 22.35
CA CYS A 10 -27.37 38.83 21.29
C CYS A 10 -26.29 37.88 21.83
N ILE A 11 -26.71 36.68 22.25
CA ILE A 11 -25.80 35.57 22.55
C ILE A 11 -25.20 35.12 21.21
N ILE A 12 -23.97 35.58 20.93
CA ILE A 12 -23.17 35.08 19.81
C ILE A 12 -22.72 33.67 20.21
N LEU A 13 -23.48 32.66 19.79
CA LEU A 13 -23.05 31.26 19.85
C LEU A 13 -21.92 31.11 18.83
N ILE A 14 -20.67 31.19 19.29
CA ILE A 14 -19.51 30.88 18.45
C ILE A 14 -19.58 29.38 18.16
N PRO A 15 -19.84 28.95 16.90
CA PRO A 15 -19.80 27.54 16.59
C PRO A 15 -18.38 27.04 16.88
N SER A 16 -18.26 25.98 17.68
CA SER A 16 -16.98 25.30 17.90
C SER A 16 -16.49 24.76 16.56
N CYS A 17 -15.55 25.43 15.92
CA CYS A 17 -14.91 24.94 14.69
C CYS A 17 -14.22 23.61 15.00
N THR A 18 -14.70 22.54 14.38
CA THR A 18 -14.05 21.23 14.38
C THR A 18 -12.98 21.20 13.29
N VAL A 19 -11.82 20.64 13.61
CA VAL A 19 -10.72 20.45 12.66
C VAL A 19 -10.55 18.95 12.39
N THR A 20 -10.37 18.59 11.13
CA THR A 20 -9.93 17.25 10.74
C THR A 20 -8.42 17.27 10.59
N ASN A 21 -7.74 16.40 11.33
CA ASN A 21 -6.29 16.26 11.31
C ASN A 21 -5.92 14.94 10.65
N LEU A 22 -4.76 14.90 10.00
CA LEU A 22 -4.19 13.67 9.45
C LEU A 22 -3.09 13.15 10.39
N VAL A 23 -3.03 11.83 10.53
CA VAL A 23 -1.94 11.13 11.21
C VAL A 23 -1.54 9.93 10.38
N SER A 24 -0.23 9.75 10.20
CA SER A 24 0.33 8.57 9.56
C SER A 24 0.54 7.50 10.62
N ILE A 25 0.10 6.28 10.32
CA ILE A 25 0.25 5.11 11.18
C ILE A 25 0.93 4.00 10.39
N GLU A 26 1.68 3.15 11.09
CA GLU A 26 2.28 1.97 10.50
C GLU A 26 1.34 0.78 10.68
N VAL A 27 0.96 0.15 9.58
CA VAL A 27 0.03 -0.97 9.54
C VAL A 27 0.72 -2.17 8.95
N ARG A 28 0.66 -3.30 9.65
CA ARG A 28 1.13 -4.56 9.10
C ARG A 28 0.04 -5.21 8.25
N GLU A 29 0.36 -5.52 7.00
CA GLU A 29 -0.57 -6.16 6.07
C GLU A 29 -0.12 -7.59 5.72
N PRO A 30 -1.07 -8.53 5.50
CA PRO A 30 -0.72 -9.87 5.07
C PRO A 30 -0.19 -9.87 3.62
N ALA A 31 0.71 -10.81 3.34
CA ALA A 31 1.11 -11.13 1.97
C ALA A 31 -0.07 -11.75 1.20
N LEU A 32 -0.04 -11.65 -0.14
CA LEU A 32 -0.97 -12.39 -1.00
C LEU A 32 -0.77 -13.90 -0.82
N ILE A 33 0.48 -14.36 -0.83
CA ILE A 33 0.85 -15.77 -0.75
C ILE A 33 1.04 -16.17 0.71
N SER A 34 0.49 -17.33 1.10
CA SER A 34 0.74 -17.94 2.41
C SER A 34 1.64 -19.14 2.24
N PHE A 35 2.73 -19.17 3.01
CA PHE A 35 3.70 -20.25 3.02
C PHE A 35 3.64 -20.99 4.36
N GLU A 36 3.66 -22.31 4.32
CA GLU A 36 3.87 -23.12 5.52
C GLU A 36 5.36 -23.12 5.88
N ASN A 37 5.66 -22.83 7.16
CA ASN A 37 7.02 -22.78 7.69
C ASN A 37 7.98 -21.96 6.78
N PRO A 38 7.71 -20.67 6.52
CA PRO A 38 8.45 -19.86 5.54
C PRO A 38 9.97 -19.84 5.82
N GLN A 39 10.36 -19.87 7.09
CA GLN A 39 11.76 -19.94 7.55
C GLN A 39 12.52 -21.20 7.11
N GLN A 40 11.81 -22.22 6.59
CA GLN A 40 12.39 -23.45 6.05
C GLN A 40 12.30 -23.53 4.52
N LYS A 41 11.84 -22.45 3.86
CA LYS A 41 11.68 -22.41 2.40
C LYS A 41 12.86 -21.74 1.73
N ASN A 42 13.41 -22.42 0.73
CA ASN A 42 14.36 -21.88 -0.22
C ASN A 42 13.63 -21.36 -1.46
N ILE A 43 13.85 -20.09 -1.79
CA ILE A 43 13.22 -19.40 -2.92
C ILE A 43 14.22 -19.25 -4.05
N VAL A 44 13.80 -19.55 -5.27
CA VAL A 44 14.54 -19.20 -6.49
C VAL A 44 13.73 -18.24 -7.36
N ILE A 45 14.36 -17.15 -7.80
CA ILE A 45 13.77 -16.18 -8.72
C ILE A 45 14.33 -16.42 -10.12
N VAL A 46 13.46 -16.47 -11.11
CA VAL A 46 13.78 -16.76 -12.51
C VAL A 46 13.29 -15.64 -13.42
N ASN A 47 14.12 -15.22 -14.37
CA ASN A 47 13.68 -14.37 -15.47
C ASN A 47 13.11 -15.22 -16.61
N ASN A 48 11.78 -15.21 -16.73
CA ASN A 48 11.01 -15.89 -17.76
C ASN A 48 10.32 -14.90 -18.72
N SER A 49 10.69 -13.63 -18.66
CA SER A 49 10.14 -12.61 -19.54
C SER A 49 10.82 -12.68 -20.90
N ALA A 50 10.06 -12.45 -21.98
CA ALA A 50 10.63 -12.40 -23.33
C ALA A 50 11.67 -11.28 -23.44
N SER A 51 12.71 -11.48 -24.25
CA SER A 51 13.62 -10.38 -24.61
C SER A 51 12.83 -9.33 -25.39
N GLN A 52 12.99 -8.06 -25.04
CA GLN A 52 12.33 -6.95 -25.71
C GLN A 52 13.37 -6.16 -26.50
N SER A 53 13.00 -5.64 -27.68
CA SER A 53 13.82 -4.65 -28.37
C SER A 53 13.98 -3.41 -27.49
N SER A 54 15.10 -2.70 -27.62
CA SER A 54 15.44 -1.49 -26.86
C SER A 54 14.57 -0.26 -27.21
N GLU A 55 13.32 -0.48 -27.63
CA GLU A 55 12.43 0.53 -28.22
C GLU A 55 11.48 1.18 -27.20
N GLY A 56 11.71 0.98 -25.90
CA GLY A 56 10.83 1.50 -24.84
C GLY A 56 11.01 2.99 -24.52
N VAL A 57 11.89 3.71 -25.22
CA VAL A 57 12.17 5.13 -24.92
C VAL A 57 11.77 6.03 -26.08
N GLU A 58 10.92 7.02 -25.79
CA GLU A 58 10.36 7.96 -26.77
C GLU A 58 10.54 9.42 -26.35
N ALA A 59 10.71 10.30 -27.33
CA ALA A 59 10.88 11.75 -27.15
C ALA A 59 9.91 12.50 -28.05
N ASN A 60 8.95 13.24 -27.49
CA ASN A 60 7.94 13.97 -28.26
C ASN A 60 7.27 13.11 -29.36
N GLY A 61 7.04 11.83 -29.09
CA GLY A 61 6.44 10.86 -30.01
C GLY A 61 7.40 10.17 -31.00
N GLU A 62 8.72 10.40 -30.89
CA GLU A 62 9.74 9.74 -31.72
C GLU A 62 10.56 8.73 -30.90
N ALA A 63 10.70 7.50 -31.40
CA ALA A 63 11.49 6.45 -30.76
C ALA A 63 12.99 6.78 -30.75
N LEU A 64 13.63 6.67 -29.58
CA LEU A 64 15.06 6.89 -29.43
C LEU A 64 15.84 5.58 -29.48
N LYS A 65 16.72 5.49 -30.47
CA LYS A 65 17.64 4.36 -30.65
C LYS A 65 19.07 4.82 -30.38
N ASP A 66 19.39 5.10 -29.11
CA ASP A 66 20.75 5.43 -28.65
C ASP A 66 21.28 4.32 -27.74
N SER A 67 22.51 3.86 -27.96
CA SER A 67 23.11 2.75 -27.20
C SER A 67 23.37 3.09 -25.73
N SER A 68 23.31 4.37 -25.36
CA SER A 68 23.55 4.83 -23.98
C SER A 68 22.30 4.74 -23.11
N VAL A 69 21.12 4.56 -23.71
CA VAL A 69 19.87 4.25 -23.01
C VAL A 69 19.97 2.86 -22.39
N MET A 70 19.55 2.72 -21.14
CA MET A 70 19.58 1.46 -20.41
C MET A 70 18.82 0.38 -21.20
N PRO A 71 19.46 -0.75 -21.54
CA PRO A 71 18.77 -1.88 -22.13
C PRO A 71 17.71 -2.46 -21.19
N THR A 72 16.57 -2.89 -21.73
CA THR A 72 15.50 -3.51 -20.93
C THR A 72 15.98 -4.73 -20.15
N ASP A 73 16.93 -5.51 -20.68
CA ASP A 73 17.49 -6.66 -19.97
C ASP A 73 18.32 -6.25 -18.74
N THR A 74 18.95 -5.06 -18.75
CA THR A 74 19.58 -4.47 -17.56
C THR A 74 18.51 -4.11 -16.52
N ALA A 75 17.40 -3.49 -16.92
CA ALA A 75 16.29 -3.19 -16.01
C ALA A 75 15.68 -4.47 -15.40
N LYS A 76 15.51 -5.55 -16.18
CA LYS A 76 15.09 -6.87 -15.65
C LYS A 76 16.08 -7.43 -14.62
N ALA A 77 17.39 -7.27 -14.85
CA ALA A 77 18.42 -7.70 -13.91
C ALA A 77 18.38 -6.87 -12.62
N ILE A 78 18.17 -5.55 -12.72
CA ILE A 78 17.94 -4.67 -11.56
C ILE A 78 16.71 -5.12 -10.79
N PHE A 79 15.59 -5.37 -11.48
CA PHE A 79 14.34 -5.83 -10.86
C PHE A 79 14.54 -7.11 -10.06
N THR A 80 15.06 -8.14 -10.70
CA THR A 80 15.25 -9.46 -10.07
C THR A 80 16.27 -9.39 -8.93
N SER A 81 17.35 -8.61 -9.07
CA SER A 81 18.33 -8.39 -8.01
C SER A 81 17.76 -7.64 -6.82
N SER A 82 16.95 -6.61 -7.06
CA SER A 82 16.27 -5.83 -6.02
C SER A 82 15.23 -6.70 -5.30
N LEU A 83 14.42 -7.46 -6.04
CA LEU A 83 13.46 -8.40 -5.47
C LEU A 83 14.15 -9.44 -4.58
N ARG A 84 15.28 -10.03 -5.03
CA ARG A 84 16.08 -10.94 -4.20
C ARG A 84 16.56 -10.23 -2.92
N GLN A 85 17.10 -9.02 -3.04
CA GLN A 85 17.61 -8.26 -1.92
C GLN A 85 16.51 -7.99 -0.89
N TYR A 86 15.39 -7.40 -1.30
CA TYR A 86 14.29 -7.06 -0.39
C TYR A 86 13.71 -8.30 0.28
N LEU A 87 13.46 -9.39 -0.46
CA LEU A 87 12.99 -10.65 0.15
C LEU A 87 14.00 -11.26 1.15
N SER A 88 15.31 -11.03 0.94
CA SER A 88 16.35 -11.51 1.86
C SER A 88 16.40 -10.65 3.13
N GLU A 89 16.24 -9.33 3.00
CA GLU A 89 16.27 -8.38 4.12
C GLU A 89 15.10 -8.57 5.09
N GLU A 90 13.96 -9.05 4.57
CA GLU A 90 12.77 -9.40 5.38
C GLU A 90 12.99 -10.60 6.30
N ASN A 91 14.06 -11.38 6.10
CA ASN A 91 14.39 -12.59 6.88
C ASN A 91 13.18 -13.54 7.04
N TYR A 92 12.30 -13.58 6.06
CA TYR A 92 11.07 -14.40 6.09
C TYR A 92 11.32 -15.83 5.59
N PHE A 93 12.28 -15.99 4.68
CA PHE A 93 12.65 -17.26 4.06
C PHE A 93 14.06 -17.71 4.48
N SER A 94 14.35 -19.00 4.38
CA SER A 94 15.70 -19.52 4.68
C SER A 94 16.74 -18.97 3.71
N LYS A 95 16.38 -18.82 2.43
CA LYS A 95 17.28 -18.44 1.35
C LYS A 95 16.50 -17.88 0.16
N VAL A 96 17.05 -16.87 -0.50
CA VAL A 96 16.52 -16.32 -1.75
C VAL A 96 17.64 -16.17 -2.76
N GLU A 97 17.56 -16.87 -3.90
CA GLU A 97 18.59 -16.87 -4.95
C GLU A 97 18.04 -16.52 -6.33
N LEU A 98 18.93 -16.05 -7.20
CA LEU A 98 18.63 -15.89 -8.62
C LEU A 98 19.07 -17.13 -9.38
N TYR A 99 18.20 -17.60 -10.27
CA TYR A 99 18.58 -18.56 -11.28
C TYR A 99 19.40 -17.86 -12.38
N PRO A 100 20.58 -18.37 -12.75
CA PRO A 100 21.54 -17.63 -13.58
C PRO A 100 21.19 -17.57 -15.08
N TYR A 101 20.21 -18.35 -15.55
CA TYR A 101 19.89 -18.45 -16.97
C TYR A 101 18.47 -17.94 -17.27
N PRO A 102 18.27 -17.17 -18.36
CA PRO A 102 16.92 -16.86 -18.82
C PRO A 102 16.19 -18.14 -19.24
N THR A 103 14.89 -18.22 -18.98
CA THR A 103 14.08 -19.42 -19.29
C THR A 103 13.16 -19.27 -20.47
N ASN A 104 12.94 -18.05 -20.96
CA ASN A 104 12.10 -17.78 -22.11
C ASN A 104 12.95 -17.47 -23.35
N GLY A 105 12.88 -18.35 -24.35
CA GLY A 105 13.46 -18.16 -25.69
C GLY A 105 12.42 -17.83 -26.76
N GLY A 106 11.20 -17.45 -26.36
CA GLY A 106 10.09 -17.08 -27.24
C GLY A 106 10.25 -15.70 -27.88
N ALA A 107 9.27 -15.31 -28.70
CA ALA A 107 9.28 -14.02 -29.37
C ALA A 107 9.02 -12.87 -28.38
N ALA A 108 9.44 -11.65 -28.75
CA ALA A 108 9.15 -10.44 -27.99
C ALA A 108 7.64 -10.30 -27.73
N ASN A 109 7.27 -9.87 -26.52
CA ASN A 109 5.89 -9.65 -26.07
C ASN A 109 5.02 -10.92 -25.85
N GLU A 110 5.60 -12.12 -25.95
CA GLU A 110 4.89 -13.34 -25.56
C GLU A 110 5.03 -13.63 -24.07
N VAL A 111 3.91 -13.63 -23.35
CA VAL A 111 3.82 -14.11 -21.96
C VAL A 111 3.64 -15.62 -21.97
N ARG A 112 4.72 -16.37 -21.71
CA ARG A 112 4.70 -17.84 -21.67
C ARG A 112 4.93 -18.32 -20.25
N SER A 113 3.98 -19.06 -19.69
CA SER A 113 4.16 -19.67 -18.37
C SER A 113 5.21 -20.79 -18.44
N LEU A 114 5.98 -20.97 -17.37
CA LEU A 114 6.80 -22.17 -17.21
C LEU A 114 5.91 -23.41 -17.13
N SER A 115 6.34 -24.50 -17.78
CA SER A 115 5.68 -25.80 -17.61
C SER A 115 6.03 -26.39 -16.24
N ALA A 116 5.13 -27.19 -15.67
CA ALA A 116 5.37 -27.85 -14.39
C ALA A 116 6.69 -28.63 -14.36
N ARG A 117 7.02 -29.33 -15.47
CA ARG A 117 8.29 -30.04 -15.61
C ARG A 117 9.51 -29.12 -15.54
N LYS A 118 9.45 -27.94 -16.16
CA LYS A 118 10.55 -26.97 -16.12
C LYS A 118 10.72 -26.37 -14.71
N VAL A 119 9.61 -26.08 -14.02
CA VAL A 119 9.62 -25.65 -12.62
C VAL A 119 10.29 -26.72 -11.75
N GLN A 120 9.83 -27.97 -11.82
CA GLN A 120 10.40 -29.10 -11.08
C GLN A 120 11.90 -29.27 -11.34
N THR A 121 12.34 -29.12 -12.60
CA THR A 121 13.77 -29.16 -12.95
C THR A 121 14.57 -28.06 -12.24
N ILE A 122 14.13 -26.80 -12.34
CA ILE A 122 14.84 -25.67 -11.74
C ILE A 122 14.86 -25.79 -10.21
N CYS A 123 13.72 -26.11 -9.59
CA CYS A 123 13.64 -26.31 -8.15
C CYS A 123 14.59 -27.40 -7.66
N LYS A 124 14.69 -28.52 -8.38
CA LYS A 124 15.62 -29.60 -8.05
C LYS A 124 17.09 -29.19 -8.22
N GLU A 125 17.42 -28.47 -9.29
CA GLU A 125 18.78 -27.99 -9.55
C GLU A 125 19.27 -26.98 -8.50
N GLN A 126 18.37 -26.12 -8.02
CA GLN A 126 18.69 -25.05 -7.06
C GLN A 126 18.37 -25.41 -5.60
N ASN A 127 17.89 -26.64 -5.33
CA ASN A 127 17.38 -27.04 -4.02
C ASN A 127 16.35 -26.05 -3.45
N ALA A 128 15.43 -25.59 -4.31
CA ALA A 128 14.40 -24.61 -3.98
C ALA A 128 13.03 -25.29 -3.75
N ASP A 129 12.27 -24.75 -2.80
CA ASP A 129 10.90 -25.17 -2.49
C ASP A 129 9.86 -24.37 -3.27
N VAL A 130 10.22 -23.15 -3.66
CA VAL A 130 9.35 -22.18 -4.34
C VAL A 130 10.13 -21.52 -5.47
N LEU A 131 9.47 -21.40 -6.62
CA LEU A 131 9.99 -20.66 -7.77
C LEU A 131 9.14 -19.41 -8.02
N LEU A 132 9.79 -18.25 -8.05
CA LEU A 132 9.19 -16.98 -8.47
C LEU A 132 9.61 -16.71 -9.92
N SER A 133 8.65 -16.70 -10.84
CA SER A 133 8.87 -16.49 -12.27
C SER A 133 8.46 -15.08 -12.66
N LEU A 134 9.40 -14.28 -13.15
CA LEU A 134 9.11 -13.02 -13.84
C LEU A 134 8.68 -13.33 -15.27
N ASP A 135 7.37 -13.37 -15.53
CA ASP A 135 6.79 -13.77 -16.81
C ASP A 135 6.61 -12.60 -17.79
N LEU A 136 6.43 -11.38 -17.25
CA LEU A 136 6.36 -10.15 -18.03
C LEU A 136 7.14 -9.06 -17.31
N PHE A 137 7.92 -8.31 -18.09
CA PHE A 137 8.57 -7.08 -17.66
C PHE A 137 8.51 -6.11 -18.82
N ILE A 138 7.86 -4.97 -18.60
CA ILE A 138 7.79 -3.85 -19.53
C ILE A 138 8.27 -2.64 -18.76
N ALA A 139 9.25 -1.93 -19.31
CA ALA A 139 9.64 -0.62 -18.82
C ALA A 139 9.77 0.32 -20.02
N SER A 140 9.18 1.49 -19.90
CA SER A 140 9.28 2.55 -20.91
C SER A 140 9.57 3.89 -20.26
N ALA A 141 10.11 4.81 -21.05
CA ALA A 141 10.28 6.20 -20.64
C ALA A 141 9.87 7.14 -21.77
N SER A 142 9.16 8.21 -21.44
CA SER A 142 8.83 9.26 -22.41
C SER A 142 9.30 10.62 -21.91
N LEU A 143 9.76 11.45 -22.84
CA LEU A 143 10.02 12.85 -22.59
C LEU A 143 9.06 13.70 -23.43
N GLU A 144 8.28 14.54 -22.76
CA GLU A 144 7.33 15.45 -23.41
C GLU A 144 7.64 16.90 -23.05
N SER A 145 7.77 17.75 -24.07
CA SER A 145 7.89 19.20 -23.88
C SER A 145 6.52 19.86 -23.88
N VAL A 146 6.19 20.54 -22.78
CA VAL A 146 4.94 21.29 -22.63
C VAL A 146 5.21 22.77 -22.85
N ASN A 147 4.53 23.35 -23.85
CA ASN A 147 4.59 24.78 -24.12
C ASN A 147 3.45 25.47 -23.37
N VAL A 148 3.79 26.28 -22.38
CA VAL A 148 2.82 27.16 -21.72
C VAL A 148 2.92 28.52 -22.38
N GLU A 149 1.82 28.94 -23.01
CA GLU A 149 1.75 30.21 -23.73
C GLU A 149 2.24 31.35 -22.82
N TYR A 150 3.16 32.14 -23.37
CA TYR A 150 3.81 33.33 -22.82
C TYR A 150 5.21 33.22 -22.20
N PHE A 151 5.59 32.30 -21.29
CA PHE A 151 6.92 32.46 -20.65
C PHE A 151 7.73 31.25 -20.17
N ASN A 152 7.32 29.98 -20.27
CA ASN A 152 8.22 28.85 -19.96
C ASN A 152 7.81 27.57 -20.70
N ASN A 153 8.78 26.93 -21.36
CA ASN A 153 8.67 25.52 -21.73
C ASN A 153 9.21 24.71 -20.55
N TYR A 154 8.41 23.78 -20.03
CA TYR A 154 8.90 22.75 -19.11
C TYR A 154 8.82 21.40 -19.82
N SER A 155 9.61 20.44 -19.38
CA SER A 155 9.50 19.08 -19.88
C SER A 155 9.15 18.14 -18.74
N ILE A 156 8.34 17.15 -19.08
CA ILE A 156 7.94 16.06 -18.20
C ILE A 156 8.69 14.83 -18.69
N LEU A 157 9.56 14.30 -17.84
CA LEU A 157 10.09 12.95 -18.02
C LEU A 157 9.16 11.99 -17.27
N SER A 158 8.63 11.01 -17.99
CA SER A 158 7.79 9.96 -17.42
C SER A 158 8.41 8.59 -17.65
N SER A 159 8.14 7.66 -16.76
CA SER A 159 8.43 6.25 -16.95
C SER A 159 7.25 5.42 -16.49
N GLN A 160 7.00 4.32 -17.19
CA GLN A 160 5.97 3.36 -16.87
C GLN A 160 6.60 1.99 -16.71
N ILE A 161 6.07 1.20 -15.78
CA ILE A 161 6.51 -0.17 -15.56
C ILE A 161 5.31 -1.11 -15.48
N GLY A 162 5.47 -2.31 -16.03
CA GLY A 162 4.50 -3.39 -15.96
C GLY A 162 5.22 -4.70 -15.67
N VAL A 163 4.82 -5.38 -14.59
CA VAL A 163 5.43 -6.62 -14.12
C VAL A 163 4.35 -7.68 -13.91
N LEU A 164 4.65 -8.92 -14.33
CA LEU A 164 3.85 -10.10 -13.99
C LEU A 164 4.75 -11.16 -13.35
N LEU A 165 4.47 -11.49 -12.09
CA LEU A 165 5.09 -12.59 -11.37
C LEU A 165 4.14 -13.74 -11.11
N LYS A 166 4.68 -14.96 -11.16
CA LYS A 166 3.99 -16.18 -10.74
C LYS A 166 4.83 -16.93 -9.73
N ALA A 167 4.19 -17.39 -8.67
CA ALA A 167 4.82 -18.23 -7.66
C ALA A 167 4.37 -19.68 -7.82
N TYR A 168 5.33 -20.58 -7.93
CA TYR A 168 5.11 -22.01 -8.09
C TYR A 168 5.64 -22.78 -6.89
N SER A 169 4.96 -23.86 -6.54
CA SER A 169 5.48 -24.85 -5.61
C SER A 169 6.44 -25.81 -6.32
N LEU A 170 7.15 -26.64 -5.55
CA LEU A 170 8.07 -27.65 -6.08
C LEU A 170 7.44 -28.64 -7.07
N ASP A 171 6.12 -28.87 -7.02
CA ASP A 171 5.43 -29.79 -7.93
C ASP A 171 5.03 -29.12 -9.26
N GLY A 172 5.21 -27.80 -9.38
CA GLY A 172 4.86 -27.00 -10.56
C GLY A 172 3.45 -26.40 -10.55
N SER A 173 2.68 -26.58 -9.48
CA SER A 173 1.41 -25.88 -9.25
C SER A 173 1.62 -24.42 -8.84
N LEU A 174 0.65 -23.56 -9.17
CA LEU A 174 0.64 -22.16 -8.74
C LEU A 174 0.24 -22.06 -7.26
N LEU A 175 0.98 -21.25 -6.49
CA LEU A 175 0.69 -21.01 -5.07
C LEU A 175 -0.39 -19.94 -4.85
N ALA A 176 -0.59 -19.07 -5.83
CA ALA A 176 -1.56 -17.98 -5.80
C ALA A 176 -1.88 -17.52 -7.24
N PRO A 177 -2.93 -16.71 -7.44
CA PRO A 177 -3.11 -15.96 -8.67
C PRO A 177 -1.85 -15.14 -9.04
N PRO A 178 -1.57 -14.90 -10.33
CA PRO A 178 -0.43 -14.10 -10.74
C PRO A 178 -0.44 -12.70 -10.10
N ILE A 179 0.74 -12.24 -9.69
CA ILE A 179 0.96 -10.91 -9.14
C ILE A 179 1.24 -9.98 -10.32
N ALA A 180 0.29 -9.10 -10.63
CA ALA A 180 0.46 -8.05 -11.63
C ALA A 180 0.68 -6.70 -10.93
N TYR A 181 1.70 -5.97 -11.36
CA TYR A 181 2.00 -4.64 -10.85
C TYR A 181 2.24 -3.68 -12.02
N VAL A 182 1.58 -2.52 -11.98
CA VAL A 182 1.75 -1.44 -12.96
C VAL A 182 1.86 -0.15 -12.19
N ASP A 183 2.85 0.67 -12.56
CA ASP A 183 3.04 1.99 -11.96
C ASP A 183 3.62 2.96 -12.98
N SER A 184 3.57 4.25 -12.65
CA SER A 184 4.21 5.31 -13.39
C SER A 184 4.91 6.29 -12.44
N LEU A 185 6.00 6.87 -12.93
CA LEU A 185 6.77 7.86 -12.20
C LEU A 185 7.06 9.04 -13.13
N PHE A 186 6.91 10.24 -12.59
CA PHE A 186 7.07 11.49 -13.34
C PHE A 186 8.06 12.40 -12.64
N ARG A 187 8.90 13.07 -13.42
CA ARG A 187 9.80 14.14 -12.98
C ARG A 187 9.60 15.36 -13.86
N GLU A 188 9.25 16.47 -13.23
CA GLU A 188 9.31 17.78 -13.86
C GLU A 188 10.75 18.28 -13.83
N SER A 189 11.18 18.93 -14.92
CA SER A 189 12.44 19.66 -14.89
C SER A 189 12.32 21.00 -15.61
N SER A 190 12.92 22.01 -14.95
CA SER A 190 12.92 23.41 -15.35
C SER A 190 13.99 23.75 -16.39
N VAL A 191 14.84 22.79 -16.75
CA VAL A 191 15.84 22.97 -17.82
C VAL A 191 15.16 22.66 -19.15
N SER A 192 15.43 23.41 -20.22
CA SER A 192 14.90 23.08 -21.54
C SER A 192 15.47 21.74 -22.02
N TRP A 193 14.66 20.70 -22.11
CA TRP A 193 15.06 19.37 -22.60
C TRP A 193 15.09 19.30 -24.12
N ASN A 194 15.63 20.33 -24.77
CA ASN A 194 15.70 20.40 -26.23
C ASN A 194 16.63 19.33 -26.83
N ASN A 195 17.49 18.68 -26.03
CA ASN A 195 18.42 17.64 -26.49
C ASN A 195 18.43 16.41 -25.54
N MET A 196 17.65 15.38 -25.85
CA MET A 196 17.49 14.18 -25.00
C MET A 196 18.79 13.38 -24.78
N LYS A 197 19.80 13.50 -25.65
CA LYS A 197 21.13 12.87 -25.45
C LYS A 197 21.83 13.32 -24.16
N ASN A 198 21.62 14.58 -23.75
CA ASN A 198 22.20 15.09 -22.51
C ASN A 198 21.49 14.54 -21.27
N ASN A 199 20.31 13.95 -21.45
CA ASN A 199 19.42 13.55 -20.36
C ASN A 199 19.28 12.02 -20.23
N ILE A 200 20.06 11.26 -20.99
CA ILE A 200 20.13 9.79 -20.88
C ILE A 200 20.42 9.33 -19.44
N PRO A 201 21.32 9.99 -18.67
CA PRO A 201 21.49 9.65 -17.26
C PRO A 201 20.19 9.77 -16.45
N GLU A 202 19.46 10.88 -16.60
CA GLU A 202 18.21 11.11 -15.85
C GLU A 202 17.10 10.13 -16.27
N ILE A 203 17.05 9.74 -17.55
CA ILE A 203 16.17 8.67 -18.04
C ILE A 203 16.52 7.34 -17.38
N ASN A 204 17.81 6.97 -17.39
CA ASN A 204 18.28 5.73 -16.80
C ASN A 204 18.05 5.70 -15.28
N ASP A 205 18.23 6.83 -14.59
CA ASP A 205 17.95 6.98 -13.17
C ASP A 205 16.45 6.79 -12.87
N LEU A 206 15.57 7.42 -13.66
CA LEU A 206 14.13 7.27 -13.50
C LEU A 206 13.67 5.83 -13.73
N VAL A 207 14.16 5.18 -14.79
CA VAL A 207 13.87 3.77 -15.09
C VAL A 207 14.38 2.86 -13.97
N THR A 208 15.56 3.16 -13.41
CA THR A 208 16.13 2.41 -12.28
C THR A 208 15.24 2.55 -11.05
N GLU A 209 14.84 3.77 -10.71
CA GLU A 209 14.01 4.06 -9.53
C GLU A 209 12.65 3.37 -9.62
N ILE A 210 11.93 3.50 -10.74
CA ILE A 210 10.62 2.85 -10.90
C ILE A 210 10.76 1.33 -10.91
N THR A 211 11.88 0.79 -11.41
CA THR A 211 12.20 -0.64 -11.38
C THR A 211 12.40 -1.15 -9.95
N MET A 212 13.17 -0.42 -9.13
CA MET A 212 13.39 -0.75 -7.73
C MET A 212 12.09 -0.62 -6.93
N LYS A 213 11.28 0.41 -7.17
CA LYS A 213 9.96 0.60 -6.55
C LYS A 213 9.00 -0.54 -6.87
N ALA A 214 8.98 -1.01 -8.12
CA ALA A 214 8.17 -2.16 -8.50
C ALA A 214 8.62 -3.45 -7.81
N ALA A 215 9.93 -3.66 -7.64
CA ALA A 215 10.44 -4.81 -6.91
C ALA A 215 10.04 -4.79 -5.42
N ASP A 216 10.07 -3.63 -4.78
CA ASP A 216 9.60 -3.43 -3.40
C ASP A 216 8.09 -3.67 -3.27
N ALA A 217 7.30 -3.09 -4.17
CA ALA A 217 5.85 -3.27 -4.18
C ALA A 217 5.43 -4.75 -4.37
N VAL A 218 6.14 -5.49 -5.23
CA VAL A 218 5.90 -6.94 -5.39
C VAL A 218 6.41 -7.74 -4.18
N THR A 219 7.48 -7.31 -3.53
CA THR A 219 7.97 -7.93 -2.28
C THR A 219 6.86 -7.95 -1.22
N SER A 220 6.16 -6.84 -1.04
CA SER A 220 4.98 -6.73 -0.15
C SER A 220 3.80 -7.65 -0.52
N SER A 221 3.78 -8.24 -1.72
CA SER A 221 2.79 -9.25 -2.11
C SER A 221 3.21 -10.68 -1.74
N ILE A 222 4.50 -10.91 -1.48
CA ILE A 222 5.09 -12.22 -1.20
C ILE A 222 5.32 -12.41 0.30
N VAL A 223 5.68 -11.34 1.02
CA VAL A 223 5.94 -11.36 2.46
C VAL A 223 5.11 -10.31 3.19
N PRO A 224 4.65 -10.57 4.43
CA PRO A 224 3.88 -9.59 5.20
C PRO A 224 4.74 -8.37 5.52
N SER A 225 4.30 -7.18 5.11
CA SER A 225 5.09 -5.95 5.22
C SER A 225 4.37 -4.87 6.03
N TRP A 226 5.17 -3.92 6.53
CA TRP A 226 4.67 -2.68 7.12
C TRP A 226 4.32 -1.69 6.01
N LYS A 227 3.18 -1.03 6.14
CA LYS A 227 2.73 0.03 5.26
C LYS A 227 2.32 1.25 6.07
N THR A 228 2.86 2.38 5.67
CA THR A 228 2.39 3.68 6.15
C THR A 228 1.03 3.96 5.54
N ASP A 229 0.04 4.18 6.40
CA ASP A 229 -1.31 4.54 5.99
C ASP A 229 -1.76 5.79 6.76
N ASN A 230 -2.64 6.58 6.16
CA ASN A 230 -3.12 7.82 6.75
C ASN A 230 -4.51 7.63 7.36
N ARG A 231 -4.68 8.16 8.56
CA ARG A 231 -5.96 8.21 9.27
C ARG A 231 -6.32 9.64 9.59
N TRP A 232 -7.60 9.87 9.76
CA TRP A 232 -8.13 11.14 10.25
C TRP A 232 -8.46 11.03 11.73
N TYR A 233 -8.23 12.12 12.46
CA TYR A 233 -8.83 12.32 13.77
C TYR A 233 -9.36 13.74 13.90
N TYR A 234 -10.39 13.90 14.72
CA TYR A 234 -11.08 15.17 14.91
C TYR A 234 -10.59 15.87 16.17
N SER A 235 -10.47 17.19 16.12
CA SER A 235 -10.19 18.04 17.28
C SER A 235 -11.09 19.28 17.29
N ASP A 236 -11.21 19.91 18.45
CA ASP A 236 -11.88 21.21 18.63
C ASP A 236 -11.18 22.03 19.74
N SER A 237 -11.67 23.24 20.02
CA SER A 237 -11.06 24.15 20.99
C SER A 237 -11.30 23.77 22.46
N SER A 238 -12.12 22.76 22.73
CA SER A 238 -12.42 22.33 24.10
C SER A 238 -11.18 21.79 24.81
N LYS A 239 -11.15 21.92 26.14
CA LYS A 239 -10.01 21.48 26.96
C LYS A 239 -9.72 19.98 26.76
N GLY A 240 -10.75 19.14 26.75
CA GLY A 240 -10.61 17.69 26.59
C GLY A 240 -10.03 17.30 25.23
N MET A 241 -10.57 17.87 24.14
CA MET A 241 -10.07 17.56 22.79
C MET A 241 -8.63 18.01 22.59
N ARG A 242 -8.25 19.20 23.10
CA ARG A 242 -6.86 19.67 23.05
C ARG A 242 -5.91 18.76 23.83
N GLU A 243 -6.35 18.21 24.96
CA GLU A 243 -5.52 17.28 25.73
C GLU A 243 -5.36 15.94 25.01
N ALA A 244 -6.45 15.38 24.46
CA ALA A 244 -6.37 14.18 23.64
C ALA A 244 -5.46 14.36 22.42
N THR A 245 -5.52 15.52 21.76
CA THR A 245 -4.59 15.85 20.65
C THR A 245 -3.13 15.83 21.09
N LYS A 246 -2.79 16.31 22.30
CA LYS A 246 -1.42 16.19 22.82
C LYS A 246 -1.02 14.74 23.03
N MET A 247 -1.93 13.89 23.50
CA MET A 247 -1.67 12.46 23.68
C MET A 247 -1.41 11.77 22.33
N VAL A 248 -2.23 12.05 21.30
CA VAL A 248 -2.00 11.57 19.93
C VAL A 248 -0.63 11.97 19.41
N LEU A 249 -0.26 13.26 19.53
CA LEU A 249 1.06 13.76 19.09
C LEU A 249 2.23 13.14 19.86
N ALA A 250 1.99 12.63 21.07
CA ALA A 250 2.97 11.92 21.88
C ALA A 250 2.94 10.38 21.68
N GLY A 251 2.12 9.87 20.76
CA GLY A 251 1.93 8.42 20.54
C GLY A 251 1.22 7.69 21.70
N LYS A 252 0.58 8.44 22.60
CA LYS A 252 -0.10 7.96 23.80
C LYS A 252 -1.55 7.60 23.51
N TRP A 253 -1.73 6.54 22.74
CA TRP A 253 -3.04 6.17 22.19
C TRP A 253 -4.04 5.72 23.26
N GLN A 254 -3.58 5.00 24.30
CA GLN A 254 -4.45 4.61 25.41
C GLN A 254 -4.99 5.83 26.15
N GLU A 255 -4.13 6.76 26.54
CA GLU A 255 -4.56 7.97 27.25
C GLU A 255 -5.47 8.86 26.38
N ALA A 256 -5.24 8.89 25.06
CA ALA A 256 -6.15 9.56 24.12
C ALA A 256 -7.53 8.89 24.11
N ALA A 257 -7.58 7.55 24.08
CA ALA A 257 -8.80 6.75 24.12
C ALA A 257 -9.61 7.01 25.40
N ASP A 258 -8.94 7.06 26.55
CA ASP A 258 -9.56 7.31 27.85
C ASP A 258 -10.25 8.68 27.86
N ILE A 259 -9.56 9.73 27.38
CA ILE A 259 -10.11 11.08 27.29
C ILE A 259 -11.30 11.12 26.34
N TRP A 260 -11.20 10.53 25.15
CA TRP A 260 -12.29 10.53 24.18
C TRP A 260 -13.51 9.74 24.67
N SER A 261 -13.31 8.62 25.36
CA SER A 261 -14.38 7.83 25.98
C SER A 261 -15.14 8.65 27.01
N GLU A 262 -14.44 9.32 27.94
CA GLU A 262 -15.09 10.20 28.91
C GLU A 262 -15.88 11.35 28.27
N LEU A 263 -15.37 11.90 27.18
CA LEU A 263 -16.06 12.95 26.41
C LEU A 263 -17.28 12.40 25.70
N TYR A 264 -17.19 11.19 25.14
CA TYR A 264 -18.27 10.52 24.42
C TYR A 264 -19.48 10.28 25.33
N ASP A 265 -19.25 9.79 26.55
CA ASP A 265 -20.32 9.50 27.51
C ASP A 265 -21.13 10.73 27.91
N LYS A 266 -20.48 11.89 27.95
CA LYS A 266 -21.08 13.17 28.36
C LYS A 266 -21.68 13.94 27.17
N GLU A 267 -21.36 13.57 25.94
CA GLU A 267 -21.74 14.31 24.74
C GLU A 267 -23.18 14.03 24.29
N LYS A 268 -23.89 15.10 23.92
CA LYS A 268 -25.30 15.05 23.47
C LYS A 268 -25.43 15.37 21.98
N ASN A 269 -24.47 16.09 21.41
CA ASN A 269 -24.47 16.40 19.99
C ASN A 269 -24.06 15.16 19.18
N THR A 270 -24.96 14.67 18.34
CA THR A 270 -24.74 13.46 17.52
C THR A 270 -23.49 13.53 16.65
N ASN A 271 -23.25 14.65 15.96
CA ASN A 271 -22.07 14.80 15.10
C ASN A 271 -20.76 14.74 15.91
N LYS A 272 -20.75 15.32 17.10
CA LYS A 272 -19.59 15.25 17.99
C LYS A 272 -19.40 13.85 18.59
N LYS A 273 -20.49 13.15 18.90
CA LYS A 273 -20.43 11.71 19.27
C LYS A 273 -19.83 10.84 18.17
N ILE A 274 -20.26 11.02 16.92
CA ILE A 274 -19.70 10.30 15.76
C ILE A 274 -18.18 10.53 15.67
N ARG A 275 -17.75 11.79 15.78
CA ARG A 275 -16.32 12.15 15.75
C ARG A 275 -15.53 11.52 16.90
N LEU A 276 -16.07 11.55 18.12
CA LEU A 276 -15.45 10.93 19.28
C LEU A 276 -15.35 9.40 19.12
N ALA A 277 -16.42 8.73 18.68
CA ALA A 277 -16.40 7.30 18.41
C ALA A 277 -15.37 6.92 17.33
N SER A 278 -15.28 7.71 16.26
CA SER A 278 -14.26 7.54 15.21
C SER A 278 -12.82 7.73 15.75
N ASN A 279 -12.59 8.72 16.61
CA ASN A 279 -11.30 8.89 17.27
C ASN A 279 -10.95 7.72 18.22
N ILE A 280 -11.92 7.20 18.97
CA ILE A 280 -11.72 6.04 19.84
C ILE A 280 -11.36 4.81 18.99
N ALA A 281 -12.01 4.61 17.85
CA ALA A 281 -11.64 3.56 16.90
C ALA A 281 -10.17 3.68 16.47
N LEU A 282 -9.71 4.90 16.18
CA LEU A 282 -8.30 5.16 15.84
C LEU A 282 -7.34 4.84 16.98
N ALA A 283 -7.66 5.21 18.22
CA ALA A 283 -6.83 4.84 19.35
C ALA A 283 -6.69 3.32 19.48
N ASN A 284 -7.80 2.57 19.36
CA ASN A 284 -7.79 1.11 19.42
C ASN A 284 -7.00 0.48 18.26
N GLU A 285 -7.10 1.02 17.04
CA GLU A 285 -6.32 0.55 15.88
C GLU A 285 -4.81 0.68 16.15
N ASN A 286 -4.36 1.77 16.79
CA ASN A 286 -2.96 1.98 17.13
C ASN A 286 -2.50 1.18 18.37
N LEU A 287 -3.43 0.59 19.10
CA LEU A 287 -3.16 -0.35 20.19
C LEU A 287 -3.20 -1.82 19.71
N ASP A 288 -3.29 -2.03 18.39
CA ASP A 288 -3.47 -3.34 17.74
C ASP A 288 -4.76 -4.09 18.14
N ASP A 289 -5.73 -3.39 18.75
CA ASP A 289 -7.05 -3.92 19.08
C ASP A 289 -8.05 -3.66 17.94
N ILE A 290 -7.88 -4.42 16.87
CA ILE A 290 -8.66 -4.27 15.63
C ILE A 290 -10.15 -4.55 15.85
N GLU A 291 -10.50 -5.45 16.77
CA GLU A 291 -11.88 -5.80 17.07
C GLU A 291 -12.60 -4.65 17.76
N ASN A 292 -12.00 -4.06 18.80
CA ASN A 292 -12.57 -2.87 19.44
C ASN A 292 -12.55 -1.65 18.51
N ALA A 293 -11.52 -1.48 17.68
CA ALA A 293 -11.50 -0.43 16.67
C ALA A 293 -12.72 -0.56 15.73
N LEU A 294 -13.00 -1.78 15.24
CA LEU A 294 -14.14 -2.07 14.38
C LEU A 294 -15.48 -1.85 15.12
N ALA A 295 -15.59 -2.21 16.39
CA ALA A 295 -16.78 -1.95 17.19
C ALA A 295 -17.07 -0.44 17.29
N TRP A 296 -16.06 0.37 17.60
CA TRP A 296 -16.22 1.82 17.75
C TRP A 296 -16.53 2.54 16.44
N ILE A 297 -15.92 2.14 15.32
CA ILE A 297 -16.25 2.76 14.03
C ILE A 297 -17.65 2.38 13.55
N ASN A 298 -18.15 1.20 13.91
CA ASN A 298 -19.54 0.82 13.65
C ASN A 298 -20.52 1.68 14.46
N ILE A 299 -20.23 1.98 15.74
CA ILE A 299 -21.02 2.93 16.53
C ILE A 299 -21.05 4.31 15.84
N ALA A 300 -19.91 4.79 15.36
CA ALA A 300 -19.85 6.05 14.61
C ALA A 300 -20.71 6.01 13.33
N TYR A 301 -20.66 4.89 12.60
CA TYR A 301 -21.42 4.68 11.37
C TYR A 301 -22.93 4.63 11.62
N ASP A 302 -23.39 3.90 12.63
CA ASP A 302 -24.80 3.72 12.94
C ASP A 302 -25.48 5.02 13.42
N LEU A 303 -24.69 5.94 13.97
CA LEU A 303 -25.16 7.28 14.35
C LEU A 303 -25.32 8.24 13.15
N LEU A 304 -24.81 7.89 11.97
CA LEU A 304 -24.94 8.73 10.77
C LEU A 304 -26.41 8.79 10.29
N PRO A 305 -26.85 9.92 9.73
CA PRO A 305 -28.13 9.99 9.03
C PRO A 305 -28.13 9.06 7.82
N GLN A 306 -29.25 8.36 7.56
CA GLN A 306 -29.41 7.39 6.46
C GLN A 306 -29.02 7.93 5.06
N LYS A 307 -29.08 9.25 4.86
CA LYS A 307 -28.64 9.91 3.63
C LYS A 307 -27.79 11.12 4.02
N SER A 308 -26.47 10.93 4.09
CA SER A 308 -25.50 11.98 4.39
C SER A 308 -24.37 11.94 3.38
N ASN A 309 -24.22 13.02 2.62
CA ASN A 309 -23.09 13.23 1.70
C ASN A 309 -22.01 14.13 2.33
N SER A 310 -21.96 14.19 3.66
CA SER A 310 -20.97 15.02 4.37
C SER A 310 -19.60 14.35 4.39
N ASP A 311 -18.53 15.16 4.46
CA ASP A 311 -17.17 14.64 4.62
C ASP A 311 -17.03 13.70 5.81
N LEU A 312 -17.72 13.98 6.92
CA LEU A 312 -17.76 13.12 8.10
C LEU A 312 -18.32 11.73 7.77
N ALA A 313 -19.42 11.67 7.01
CA ALA A 313 -20.02 10.40 6.61
C ALA A 313 -19.09 9.60 5.70
N SER A 314 -18.46 10.27 4.72
CA SER A 314 -17.47 9.65 3.84
C SER A 314 -16.28 9.11 4.63
N GLN A 315 -15.72 9.91 5.55
CA GLN A 315 -14.57 9.51 6.37
C GLN A 315 -14.88 8.29 7.25
N VAL A 316 -16.04 8.28 7.92
CA VAL A 316 -16.47 7.15 8.75
C VAL A 316 -16.73 5.91 7.90
N PHE A 317 -17.38 6.06 6.74
CA PHE A 317 -17.61 4.95 5.81
C PHE A 317 -16.28 4.34 5.33
N PHE A 318 -15.36 5.15 4.79
CA PHE A 318 -14.07 4.65 4.34
C PHE A 318 -13.27 4.00 5.47
N TYR A 319 -13.30 4.60 6.66
CA TYR A 319 -12.55 4.04 7.78
C TYR A 319 -13.13 2.71 8.26
N LYS A 320 -14.47 2.57 8.27
CA LYS A 320 -15.14 1.30 8.53
C LYS A 320 -14.76 0.22 7.53
N GLU A 321 -14.73 0.53 6.22
CA GLU A 321 -14.31 -0.43 5.20
C GLU A 321 -12.86 -0.88 5.41
N THR A 322 -11.95 0.06 5.75
CA THR A 322 -10.56 -0.25 6.08
C THR A 322 -10.45 -1.19 7.29
N LEU A 323 -11.13 -0.88 8.40
CA LEU A 323 -11.09 -1.72 9.61
C LEU A 323 -11.76 -3.08 9.39
N THR A 324 -12.82 -3.14 8.58
CA THR A 324 -13.49 -4.40 8.21
C THR A 324 -12.53 -5.30 7.45
N LYS A 325 -11.85 -4.76 6.43
CA LYS A 325 -10.83 -5.50 5.67
C LYS A 325 -9.70 -5.98 6.60
N ARG A 326 -9.17 -5.10 7.45
CA ARG A 326 -8.11 -5.46 8.42
C ARG A 326 -8.54 -6.58 9.35
N ASN A 327 -9.78 -6.56 9.83
CA ASN A 327 -10.31 -7.61 10.70
C ASN A 327 -10.44 -8.96 9.97
N LEU A 328 -10.90 -8.96 8.71
CA LEU A 328 -10.96 -10.17 7.87
C LEU A 328 -9.56 -10.75 7.60
N ASP A 329 -8.58 -9.86 7.38
CA ASP A 329 -7.20 -10.21 7.05
C ASP A 329 -6.36 -10.60 8.28
N LYS A 330 -6.81 -10.29 9.50
CA LYS A 330 -6.06 -10.48 10.77
C LYS A 330 -5.54 -11.90 10.95
N ASN A 331 -6.40 -12.90 10.79
CA ASN A 331 -6.02 -14.30 11.01
C ASN A 331 -5.03 -14.80 9.96
N LYS A 332 -5.16 -14.33 8.71
CA LYS A 332 -4.20 -14.62 7.65
C LYS A 332 -2.83 -14.05 8.01
N LEU A 333 -2.80 -12.80 8.46
CA LEU A 333 -1.58 -12.14 8.90
C LEU A 333 -0.92 -12.88 10.06
N TYR A 334 -1.66 -13.19 11.13
CA TYR A 334 -1.12 -13.93 12.28
C TYR A 334 -0.53 -15.27 11.89
N LYS A 335 -1.23 -16.04 11.05
CA LYS A 335 -0.70 -17.30 10.51
C LYS A 335 0.61 -17.10 9.74
N GLN A 336 0.70 -16.06 8.89
CA GLN A 336 1.92 -15.76 8.14
C GLN A 336 3.07 -15.31 9.06
N LEU A 337 2.76 -14.64 10.17
CA LEU A 337 3.75 -14.22 11.15
C LEU A 337 4.15 -15.31 12.15
N GLY A 338 3.49 -16.47 12.13
CA GLY A 338 3.69 -17.51 13.13
C GLY A 338 3.23 -17.11 14.54
N ILE A 339 2.25 -16.20 14.61
CA ILE A 339 1.62 -15.76 15.85
C ILE A 339 0.34 -16.59 16.02
N ASP A 340 0.19 -17.24 17.16
CA ASP A 340 -1.07 -17.90 17.50
C ASP A 340 -2.15 -16.82 17.66
N PRO A 341 -3.31 -16.94 16.97
CA PRO A 341 -4.37 -15.97 17.14
C PRO A 341 -4.80 -15.95 18.62
N PRO A 342 -5.10 -14.76 19.18
CA PRO A 342 -5.69 -14.69 20.50
C PRO A 342 -6.95 -15.56 20.49
N VAL A 343 -7.03 -16.51 21.43
CA VAL A 343 -8.19 -17.37 21.59
C VAL A 343 -9.34 -16.48 22.03
N ASN A 344 -10.21 -16.12 21.08
CA ASN A 344 -11.53 -15.59 21.42
C ASN A 344 -12.40 -16.79 21.79
N GLU A 345 -12.72 -16.92 23.07
CA GLU A 345 -13.58 -17.99 23.64
C GLU A 345 -14.99 -18.04 23.04
N ASP A 346 -15.36 -17.10 22.14
CA ASP A 346 -16.73 -16.94 21.62
C ASP A 346 -16.98 -17.54 20.22
N TYR A 347 -16.01 -18.23 19.59
CA TYR A 347 -16.21 -18.83 18.25
C TYR A 347 -16.53 -20.34 18.24
N ASP A 348 -16.66 -20.99 19.40
CA ASP A 348 -16.94 -22.44 19.47
C ASP A 348 -18.43 -22.82 19.57
N ILE A 349 -19.37 -21.87 19.48
CA ILE A 349 -20.81 -22.19 19.66
C ILE A 349 -21.48 -22.77 18.38
N GLU A 350 -20.88 -22.68 17.19
CA GLU A 350 -21.54 -23.16 15.96
C GLU A 350 -21.09 -24.55 15.46
N LYS A 351 -20.31 -25.32 16.23
CA LYS A 351 -19.94 -26.70 15.84
C LYS A 351 -20.61 -27.84 16.59
N GLU A 352 -21.42 -27.58 17.62
CA GLU A 352 -22.19 -28.62 18.32
C GLU A 352 -23.68 -28.67 17.95
N ALA A 353 -24.15 -27.85 17.01
CA ALA A 353 -25.55 -27.83 16.58
C ALA A 353 -25.82 -28.59 15.26
N THR A 354 -25.10 -29.67 15.00
CA THR A 354 -25.50 -30.70 14.03
C THR A 354 -24.89 -32.05 14.43
N GLU A 355 -25.48 -32.69 15.44
CA GLU A 355 -25.53 -34.16 15.54
C GLU A 355 -26.89 -34.67 15.07
#